data_AF-V6JY42-F1
#
_entry.id   AF-V6JY42-F1
#
_cell.length_a   1.000
_cell.length_b   1.000
_cell.length_c   1.000
_cell.angle_alpha   90.00
_cell.angle_beta   90.00
_cell.angle_gamma   90.00
#
_symmetry.space_group_name_H-M   'P 1'
#
loop_
_entity.id
_entity.type
_entity.pdbx_description
1 polymer ?
#
loop_
_entity_poly.entity_id
_entity_poly.type
_entity_poly.pdbx_seq_one_letter_code
_entity_poly.pdbx_strand_id
1 'polypeptide(L)'
;MIAGLLFLAVAFFAVAKAAAVRNGGQSAADAAALAAARDDRDRFFEGFVKSVDDGDDWQSWLDLTESLDAQGCHAATDFAGRNDSSVTSCSPVVQQGDPGYAIRVETNFDTGDSIIPGTANRTGTAEATAVVQPMCEFDADSDDVELTCDGEEIEIDPDDDDIEVDPSELFDVILVD
;
A
#
# COMPACT_ATOMS: atom_id res chain seq x y z
N MET A 1 -23.55 -10.09 43.84
CA MET A 1 -23.71 -9.13 42.72
C MET A 1 -22.39 -8.49 42.31
N ILE A 2 -21.59 -7.92 43.23
CA ILE A 2 -20.32 -7.24 42.89
C ILE A 2 -19.32 -8.16 42.18
N ALA A 3 -19.12 -9.40 42.66
CA ALA A 3 -18.20 -10.35 42.02
C ALA A 3 -18.61 -10.71 40.57
N GLY A 4 -19.91 -10.84 40.29
CA GLY A 4 -20.40 -11.11 38.92
C GLY A 4 -20.22 -9.93 37.98
N LEU A 5 -20.42 -8.70 38.47
CA LEU A 5 -20.18 -7.46 37.72
C LEU A 5 -18.68 -7.26 37.44
N LEU A 6 -17.81 -7.52 38.43
CA LEU A 6 -16.36 -7.46 38.26
C LEU A 6 -15.86 -8.48 37.25
N PHE A 7 -16.36 -9.72 37.31
CA PHE A 7 -16.01 -10.74 36.33
C PHE A 7 -16.40 -10.32 34.91
N LEU A 8 -17.63 -9.82 34.72
CA LEU A 8 -18.07 -9.28 33.43
C LEU A 8 -17.17 -8.14 32.94
N ALA A 9 -16.82 -7.20 33.81
CA ALA A 9 -15.94 -6.09 33.47
C ALA A 9 -14.56 -6.58 32.97
N VAL A 10 -13.95 -7.54 33.67
CA VAL A 10 -12.66 -8.12 33.25
C VAL A 10 -12.79 -8.92 31.94
N ALA A 11 -13.89 -9.66 31.76
CA ALA A 11 -14.14 -10.39 30.53
C ALA A 11 -14.24 -9.43 29.32
N PHE A 12 -14.99 -8.33 29.45
CA PHE A 12 -15.05 -7.31 28.41
C PHE A 12 -13.71 -6.64 28.14
N PHE A 13 -12.91 -6.41 29.17
CA PHE A 13 -11.57 -5.86 29.02
C PHE A 13 -10.66 -6.78 28.20
N ALA A 14 -10.68 -8.09 28.46
CA ALA A 14 -9.92 -9.07 27.67
C ALA A 14 -10.34 -9.06 26.18
N VAL A 15 -11.65 -8.98 25.89
CA VAL A 15 -12.16 -8.85 24.53
C VAL A 15 -11.69 -7.54 23.87
N ALA A 16 -11.73 -6.43 24.60
CA ALA A 16 -11.27 -5.14 24.10
C ALA A 16 -9.78 -5.16 23.74
N LYS A 17 -8.94 -5.80 24.54
CA LYS A 17 -7.52 -5.99 24.22
C LYS A 17 -7.31 -6.81 22.95
N ALA A 18 -8.02 -7.93 22.81
CA ALA A 18 -7.95 -8.75 21.60
C ALA A 18 -8.39 -7.98 20.35
N ALA A 19 -9.44 -7.17 20.46
CA ALA A 19 -9.87 -6.29 19.39
C ALA A 19 -8.81 -5.24 19.03
N ALA A 20 -8.13 -4.65 20.03
CA ALA A 20 -7.06 -3.69 19.80
C ALA A 20 -5.87 -4.31 19.05
N VAL A 21 -5.43 -5.52 19.44
CA VAL A 21 -4.36 -6.26 18.73
C VAL A 21 -4.75 -6.58 17.30
N ARG A 22 -5.97 -7.09 17.08
CA ARG A 22 -6.47 -7.40 15.73
C ARG A 22 -6.53 -6.16 14.85
N ASN A 23 -7.10 -5.07 15.35
CA ASN A 23 -7.27 -3.85 14.56
C ASN A 23 -5.92 -3.18 14.29
N GLY A 24 -5.02 -3.15 15.27
CA GLY A 24 -3.66 -2.61 15.07
C GLY A 24 -2.85 -3.43 14.06
N GLY A 25 -2.97 -4.76 14.08
CA GLY A 25 -2.36 -5.61 13.06
C GLY A 25 -2.89 -5.29 11.65
N GLN A 26 -4.20 -5.10 11.48
CA GLN A 26 -4.78 -4.73 10.19
C GLN A 26 -4.33 -3.35 9.71
N SER A 27 -4.35 -2.34 10.58
CA SER A 27 -3.80 -1.01 10.22
C SER A 27 -2.32 -1.07 9.84
N ALA A 28 -1.53 -1.93 10.47
CA ALA A 28 -0.15 -2.16 10.10
C ALA A 28 -0.01 -2.84 8.72
N ALA A 29 -0.85 -3.83 8.41
CA ALA A 29 -0.87 -4.50 7.11
C ALA A 29 -1.25 -3.52 5.99
N ASP A 30 -2.33 -2.76 6.18
CA ASP A 30 -2.82 -1.76 5.22
C ASP A 30 -1.74 -0.71 4.93
N ALA A 31 -1.13 -0.17 5.99
CA ALA A 31 -0.05 0.82 5.86
C ALA A 31 1.17 0.25 5.14
N ALA A 32 1.55 -1.00 5.43
CA ALA A 32 2.68 -1.65 4.80
C ALA A 32 2.42 -1.98 3.32
N ALA A 33 1.23 -2.46 2.99
CA ALA A 33 0.83 -2.75 1.60
C ALA A 33 0.78 -1.46 0.76
N LEU A 34 0.11 -0.41 1.27
CA LEU A 34 0.07 0.90 0.60
C LEU A 34 1.47 1.49 0.44
N ALA A 35 2.35 1.34 1.43
CA ALA A 35 3.72 1.83 1.32
C ALA A 35 4.52 1.12 0.22
N ALA A 36 4.38 -0.20 0.10
CA ALA A 36 5.04 -0.96 -0.95
C ALA A 36 4.55 -0.56 -2.35
N ALA A 37 3.22 -0.45 -2.53
CA ALA A 37 2.66 -0.02 -3.80
C ALA A 37 3.02 1.44 -4.14
N ARG A 38 3.06 2.34 -3.15
CA ARG A 38 3.51 3.73 -3.36
C ARG A 38 4.98 3.83 -3.79
N ASP A 39 5.85 2.99 -3.24
CA ASP A 39 7.27 2.95 -3.65
C ASP A 39 7.40 2.58 -5.13
N ASP A 40 6.63 1.59 -5.61
CA ASP A 40 6.60 1.21 -7.02
C ASP A 40 5.93 2.29 -7.89
N ARG A 41 4.84 2.93 -7.42
CA ARG A 41 4.21 4.07 -8.10
C ARG A 41 5.22 5.20 -8.36
N ASP A 42 5.97 5.58 -7.34
CA ASP A 42 6.94 6.67 -7.45
C ASP A 42 8.03 6.32 -8.48
N ARG A 43 8.38 5.04 -8.61
CA ARG A 43 9.32 4.55 -9.64
C ARG A 43 8.74 4.51 -11.04
N PHE A 44 7.48 4.13 -11.19
CA PHE A 44 6.80 4.22 -12.48
C PHE A 44 6.74 5.68 -12.95
N PHE A 45 6.46 6.60 -12.02
CA PHE A 45 6.48 8.02 -12.31
C PHE A 45 7.88 8.53 -12.68
N GLU A 46 8.93 8.17 -11.92
CA GLU A 46 10.31 8.53 -12.25
C GLU A 46 10.73 7.99 -13.64
N GLY A 47 10.34 6.75 -13.96
CA GLY A 47 10.59 6.15 -15.26
C GLY A 47 9.85 6.86 -16.39
N PHE A 48 8.58 7.19 -16.19
CA PHE A 48 7.77 7.98 -17.12
C PHE A 48 8.41 9.34 -17.43
N VAL A 49 8.70 10.15 -16.39
CA VAL A 49 9.34 11.48 -16.55
C VAL A 49 10.65 11.35 -17.33
N LYS A 50 11.46 10.35 -16.98
CA LYS A 50 12.72 10.10 -17.66
C LYS A 50 12.55 9.72 -19.13
N SER A 51 11.59 8.85 -19.46
CA SER A 51 11.33 8.44 -20.84
C SER A 51 10.77 9.57 -21.70
N VAL A 52 10.00 10.49 -21.11
CA VAL A 52 9.53 11.70 -21.81
C VAL A 52 10.72 12.60 -22.17
N ASP A 53 11.62 12.88 -21.22
CA ASP A 53 12.84 13.68 -21.43
C ASP A 53 13.80 13.04 -22.45
N ASP A 54 13.96 11.71 -22.41
CA ASP A 54 14.83 10.98 -23.34
C ASP A 54 14.18 10.78 -24.74
N GLY A 55 12.88 11.05 -24.90
CA GLY A 55 12.11 10.76 -26.11
C GLY A 55 11.95 9.26 -26.40
N ASP A 56 11.95 8.45 -25.34
CA ASP A 56 11.81 6.99 -25.36
C ASP A 56 10.32 6.57 -25.17
N ASP A 57 10.06 5.26 -25.10
CA ASP A 57 8.72 4.67 -24.88
C ASP A 57 8.22 4.97 -23.45
N TRP A 58 7.50 6.09 -23.30
CA TRP A 58 6.91 6.53 -22.03
C TRP A 58 5.59 5.84 -21.72
N GLN A 59 4.92 5.34 -22.76
CA GLN A 59 3.61 4.67 -22.67
C GLN A 59 3.72 3.40 -21.82
N SER A 60 4.81 2.65 -21.96
CA SER A 60 5.04 1.42 -21.21
C SER A 60 5.11 1.64 -19.69
N TRP A 61 5.58 2.82 -19.25
CA TRP A 61 5.63 3.24 -17.86
C TRP A 61 4.26 3.63 -17.32
N LEU A 62 3.46 4.37 -18.09
CA LEU A 62 2.10 4.74 -17.72
C LEU A 62 1.17 3.51 -17.66
N ASP A 63 1.30 2.57 -18.60
CA ASP A 63 0.51 1.33 -18.62
C ASP A 63 1.02 0.27 -17.62
N LEU A 64 2.02 0.59 -16.80
CA LEU A 64 2.62 -0.30 -15.79
C LEU A 64 3.16 -1.62 -16.38
N THR A 65 3.56 -1.61 -17.66
CA THR A 65 4.09 -2.80 -18.36
C THR A 65 5.59 -2.95 -18.21
N GLU A 66 6.28 -1.88 -17.83
CA GLU A 66 7.70 -1.91 -17.52
C GLU A 66 8.00 -2.77 -16.30
N SER A 67 9.11 -3.51 -16.36
CA SER A 67 9.50 -4.37 -15.26
C SER A 67 10.24 -3.56 -14.19
N LEU A 68 9.63 -3.42 -13.02
CA LEU A 68 10.33 -2.93 -11.85
C LEU A 68 11.11 -4.06 -11.14
N ASP A 69 12.33 -3.74 -10.70
CA ASP A 69 12.99 -4.53 -9.67
C ASP A 69 12.21 -4.34 -8.36
N ALA A 70 11.36 -5.32 -8.01
CA ALA A 70 10.44 -5.29 -6.88
C ALA A 70 11.12 -4.92 -5.55
N GLN A 71 11.05 -3.65 -5.16
CA GLN A 71 11.73 -3.09 -3.99
C GLN A 71 10.77 -2.54 -2.93
N GLY A 72 9.46 -2.51 -3.20
CA GLY A 72 8.44 -2.03 -2.26
C GLY A 72 8.44 -2.74 -0.90
N CYS A 73 9.01 -3.94 -0.79
CA CYS A 73 9.14 -4.65 0.50
C CYS A 73 9.96 -3.90 1.57
N HIS A 74 10.91 -3.05 1.16
CA HIS A 74 11.63 -2.21 2.13
C HIS A 74 10.68 -1.16 2.74
N ALA A 75 9.89 -0.48 1.91
CA ALA A 75 8.88 0.47 2.36
C ALA A 75 7.82 -0.21 3.24
N ALA A 76 7.34 -1.41 2.87
CA ALA A 76 6.44 -2.20 3.72
C ALA A 76 7.03 -2.46 5.11
N THR A 77 8.32 -2.81 5.18
CA THR A 77 9.00 -3.11 6.45
C THR A 77 9.06 -1.87 7.35
N ASP A 78 9.42 -0.70 6.79
CA ASP A 78 9.46 0.55 7.55
C ASP A 78 8.07 0.94 8.09
N PHE A 79 7.04 0.87 7.24
CA PHE A 79 5.68 1.24 7.64
C PHE A 79 5.04 0.24 8.61
N ALA A 80 5.31 -1.06 8.49
CA ALA A 80 4.91 -2.03 9.50
C ALA A 80 5.58 -1.71 10.84
N GLY A 81 6.87 -1.38 10.83
CA GLY A 81 7.63 -1.01 12.03
C GLY A 81 7.07 0.22 12.74
N ARG A 82 6.65 1.25 11.98
CA ARG A 82 5.97 2.45 12.52
C ARG A 82 4.62 2.13 13.20
N ASN A 83 4.03 0.98 12.89
CA ASN A 83 2.78 0.47 13.48
C ASN A 83 3.04 -0.70 14.46
N ASP A 84 4.21 -0.71 15.11
CA ASP A 84 4.62 -1.72 16.07
C ASP A 84 4.39 -3.16 15.57
N SER A 85 4.69 -3.41 14.30
CA SER A 85 4.51 -4.71 13.66
C SER A 85 5.73 -5.08 12.81
N SER A 86 5.86 -6.36 12.49
CA SER A 86 6.93 -6.90 11.65
C SER A 86 6.34 -7.55 10.41
N VAL A 87 6.91 -7.27 9.25
CA VAL A 87 6.55 -7.98 8.00
C VAL A 87 7.03 -9.42 8.11
N THR A 88 6.11 -10.36 7.92
CA THR A 88 6.37 -11.81 7.91
C THR A 88 6.37 -12.39 6.50
N SER A 89 5.71 -11.70 5.55
CA SER A 89 5.72 -12.02 4.12
C SER A 89 5.53 -10.74 3.32
N CYS A 90 6.28 -10.61 2.23
CA CYS A 90 6.09 -9.58 1.22
C CYS A 90 6.25 -10.26 -0.15
N SER A 91 5.19 -10.24 -0.95
CA SER A 91 5.17 -10.92 -2.24
C SER A 91 4.62 -9.96 -3.30
N PRO A 92 5.33 -9.77 -4.42
CA PRO A 92 4.74 -9.09 -5.57
C PRO A 92 3.58 -9.93 -6.12
N VAL A 93 2.51 -9.26 -6.50
CA VAL A 93 1.28 -9.85 -7.04
C VAL A 93 0.75 -9.00 -8.19
N VAL A 94 -0.11 -9.60 -9.01
CA VAL A 94 -0.92 -8.87 -9.99
C VAL A 94 -2.38 -9.16 -9.66
N GLN A 95 -3.17 -8.11 -9.41
CA GLN A 95 -4.60 -8.19 -9.09
C GLN A 95 -5.36 -7.34 -10.09
N GLN A 96 -6.34 -7.94 -10.77
CA GLN A 96 -7.16 -7.27 -11.79
C GLN A 96 -6.39 -6.67 -12.98
N GLY A 97 -5.13 -7.06 -13.19
CA GLY A 97 -4.26 -6.52 -14.24
C GLY A 97 -3.18 -5.59 -13.69
N ASP A 98 -3.36 -5.12 -12.45
CA ASP A 98 -2.51 -4.11 -11.83
C ASP A 98 -1.42 -4.75 -10.94
N PRO A 99 -0.15 -4.30 -11.03
CA PRO A 99 0.92 -4.77 -10.18
C PRO A 99 0.79 -4.23 -8.76
N GLY A 100 1.23 -5.02 -7.78
CA GLY A 100 1.17 -4.65 -6.38
C GLY A 100 1.85 -5.64 -5.45
N TYR A 101 1.50 -5.57 -4.16
CA TYR A 101 2.08 -6.42 -3.13
C TYR A 101 1.02 -6.95 -2.17
N ALA A 102 1.11 -8.25 -1.88
CA ALA A 102 0.45 -8.88 -0.75
C ALA A 102 1.42 -8.90 0.45
N ILE A 103 1.07 -8.18 1.51
CA ILE A 103 1.88 -8.03 2.71
C ILE A 103 1.21 -8.72 3.88
N ARG A 104 1.94 -9.59 4.57
CA ARG A 104 1.52 -10.17 5.85
C ARG A 104 2.37 -9.63 6.98
N VAL A 105 1.74 -9.19 8.06
CA VAL A 105 2.41 -8.67 9.26
C VAL A 105 2.04 -9.48 10.49
N GLU A 106 2.90 -9.40 11.50
CA GLU A 106 2.63 -9.81 12.88
C GLU A 106 2.87 -8.62 13.83
N THR A 107 1.96 -8.38 14.77
CA THR A 107 2.13 -7.32 15.77
C THR A 107 3.26 -7.65 16.75
N ASN A 108 4.09 -6.66 17.06
CA ASN A 108 5.14 -6.74 18.09
C ASN A 108 4.59 -6.51 19.51
N PHE A 109 3.28 -6.28 19.62
CA PHE A 109 2.52 -6.18 20.87
C PHE A 109 1.44 -7.28 20.92
N ASP A 110 0.96 -7.57 22.12
CA ASP A 110 0.06 -8.70 22.39
C ASP A 110 -1.14 -8.31 23.25
N THR A 111 -2.01 -9.28 23.53
CA THR A 111 -3.18 -9.09 24.43
C THR A 111 -2.81 -8.91 25.90
N GLY A 112 -1.53 -8.96 26.26
CA GLY A 112 -1.01 -8.91 27.62
C GLY A 112 -1.60 -9.99 28.52
N ASP A 113 -1.51 -9.78 29.83
CA ASP A 113 -2.08 -10.69 30.82
C ASP A 113 -3.62 -10.73 30.74
N SER A 114 -4.18 -11.93 30.93
CA SER A 114 -5.62 -12.17 30.96
C SER A 114 -5.98 -13.26 31.98
N ILE A 115 -7.11 -13.07 32.66
CA ILE A 115 -7.70 -14.07 33.56
C ILE A 115 -8.46 -15.16 32.78
N ILE A 116 -8.84 -14.87 31.53
CA ILE A 116 -9.53 -15.84 30.67
C ILE A 116 -8.48 -16.81 30.10
N PRO A 117 -8.58 -18.12 30.40
CA PRO A 117 -7.60 -19.10 29.92
C PRO A 117 -7.40 -19.06 28.41
N GLY A 118 -6.14 -19.08 27.97
CA GLY A 118 -5.76 -19.14 26.55
C GLY A 118 -5.75 -17.81 25.79
N THR A 119 -6.14 -16.70 26.43
CA THR A 119 -6.26 -15.37 25.79
C THR A 119 -5.15 -14.39 26.16
N ALA A 120 -4.21 -14.80 27.00
CA ALA A 120 -3.05 -13.99 27.37
C ALA A 120 -1.95 -14.08 26.29
N ASN A 121 -1.19 -12.99 26.14
CA ASN A 121 0.01 -12.90 25.32
C ASN A 121 -0.14 -13.42 23.88
N ARG A 122 -1.24 -13.04 23.22
CA ARG A 122 -1.48 -13.34 21.80
C ARG A 122 -1.13 -12.14 20.94
N THR A 123 -0.22 -12.33 20.00
CA THR A 123 0.02 -11.40 18.88
C THR A 123 -1.10 -11.51 17.84
N GLY A 124 -1.22 -10.48 17.01
CA GLY A 124 -2.14 -10.44 15.88
C GLY A 124 -1.37 -10.63 14.58
N THR A 125 -1.94 -11.41 13.67
CA THR A 125 -1.49 -11.48 12.28
C THR A 125 -2.53 -10.86 11.37
N ALA A 126 -2.08 -10.14 10.36
CA ALA A 126 -2.93 -9.50 9.38
C ALA A 126 -2.29 -9.52 8.00
N GLU A 127 -3.11 -9.39 6.98
CA GLU A 127 -2.70 -9.38 5.58
C GLU A 127 -3.51 -8.33 4.84
N ALA A 128 -2.84 -7.61 3.96
CA ALA A 128 -3.44 -6.62 3.09
C ALA A 128 -2.72 -6.67 1.74
N THR A 129 -3.46 -6.35 0.68
CA THR A 129 -2.93 -6.23 -0.67
C THR A 129 -3.18 -4.82 -1.17
N ALA A 130 -2.17 -4.22 -1.78
CA ALA A 130 -2.32 -2.95 -2.47
C ALA A 130 -1.73 -3.04 -3.87
N VAL A 131 -2.34 -2.33 -4.82
CA VAL A 131 -1.89 -2.24 -6.22
C VAL A 131 -1.72 -0.80 -6.64
N VAL A 132 -0.91 -0.58 -7.68
CA VAL A 132 -0.79 0.68 -8.42
C VAL A 132 -1.69 0.59 -9.63
N GLN A 133 -2.56 1.58 -9.87
CA GLN A 133 -3.44 1.61 -11.03
C GLN A 133 -3.12 2.81 -11.92
N PRO A 134 -3.10 2.65 -13.25
CA PRO A 134 -3.02 3.79 -14.15
C PRO A 134 -4.34 4.58 -14.11
N MET A 135 -4.27 5.91 -14.07
CA MET A 135 -5.45 6.79 -14.07
C MET A 135 -5.72 7.44 -15.42
N CYS A 136 -4.72 7.44 -16.31
CA CYS A 136 -4.74 8.20 -17.54
C CYS A 136 -5.07 7.33 -18.75
N GLU A 137 -5.81 7.92 -19.68
CA GLU A 137 -5.94 7.45 -21.05
C GLU A 137 -5.08 8.36 -21.95
N PHE A 138 -4.49 7.81 -23.01
CA PHE A 138 -3.66 8.56 -23.96
C PHE A 138 -3.82 8.03 -25.39
N ASP A 139 -3.55 8.89 -26.38
CA ASP A 139 -3.53 8.49 -27.80
C ASP A 139 -2.12 8.04 -28.20
N ALA A 140 -1.98 6.76 -28.54
CA ALA A 140 -0.69 6.16 -28.89
C ALA A 140 -0.14 6.62 -30.26
N ASP A 141 -0.94 7.33 -31.06
CA ASP A 141 -0.55 7.83 -32.38
C ASP A 141 -0.15 9.33 -32.36
N SER A 142 -0.16 9.99 -31.19
CA SER A 142 0.26 11.39 -31.03
C SER A 142 1.78 11.50 -30.83
N ASP A 143 2.39 12.53 -31.44
CA ASP A 143 3.78 12.91 -31.17
C ASP A 143 3.90 13.72 -29.85
N ASP A 144 2.79 14.31 -29.38
CA ASP A 144 2.69 15.08 -28.14
C ASP A 144 2.16 14.20 -26.98
N VAL A 145 2.63 14.45 -25.75
CA VAL A 145 2.18 13.74 -24.54
C VAL A 145 0.86 14.38 -24.05
N GLU A 146 -0.24 13.96 -24.68
CA GLU A 146 -1.61 14.36 -24.32
C GLU A 146 -2.25 13.25 -23.47
N LEU A 147 -2.48 13.53 -22.19
CA LEU A 147 -3.07 12.59 -21.23
C LEU A 147 -4.45 13.08 -20.79
N THR A 148 -5.39 12.15 -20.63
CA THR A 148 -6.68 12.41 -19.96
C THR A 148 -6.73 11.59 -18.67
N CYS A 149 -6.55 12.25 -17.53
CA CYS A 149 -6.49 11.62 -16.21
C CYS A 149 -7.67 12.09 -15.36
N ASP A 150 -8.52 11.17 -14.89
CA ASP A 150 -9.79 11.49 -14.18
C ASP A 150 -10.67 12.54 -14.91
N GLY A 151 -10.59 12.58 -16.24
CA GLY A 151 -11.32 13.53 -17.08
C GLY A 151 -10.72 14.94 -17.18
N GLU A 152 -9.54 15.16 -16.62
CA GLU A 152 -8.75 16.39 -16.79
C GLU A 152 -7.66 16.17 -17.86
N GLU A 153 -7.50 17.14 -18.75
CA GLU A 153 -6.50 17.09 -19.83
C GLU A 153 -5.17 17.62 -19.30
N ILE A 154 -4.12 16.79 -19.40
CA ILE A 154 -2.74 17.12 -19.02
C ILE A 154 -1.90 17.07 -20.29
N GLU A 155 -1.36 18.21 -20.68
CA GLU A 155 -0.39 18.33 -21.77
C GLU A 155 1.00 18.44 -21.17
N ILE A 156 1.92 17.55 -21.59
CA ILE A 156 3.32 17.59 -21.16
C ILE A 156 4.18 17.95 -22.38
N ASP A 157 4.84 19.10 -22.31
CA ASP A 157 5.82 19.51 -23.32
C ASP A 157 7.16 18.82 -23.02
N PRO A 158 7.67 17.93 -23.90
CA PRO A 158 8.93 17.24 -23.69
C PRO A 158 10.15 18.18 -23.73
N ASP A 159 10.00 19.40 -24.27
CA ASP A 159 11.07 20.42 -24.28
C ASP A 159 11.07 21.28 -22.99
N ASP A 160 10.13 21.08 -22.06
CA ASP A 160 10.12 21.77 -20.78
C ASP A 160 11.05 21.08 -19.77
N ASP A 161 11.90 21.87 -19.10
CA ASP A 161 12.91 21.37 -18.17
C ASP A 161 12.29 20.83 -16.86
N ASP A 162 11.05 21.20 -16.53
CA ASP A 162 10.33 20.79 -15.32
C ASP A 162 8.90 20.31 -15.63
N ILE A 163 8.68 18.99 -15.69
CA ILE A 163 7.33 18.41 -15.77
C ILE A 163 6.61 18.65 -14.43
N GLU A 164 5.70 19.62 -14.39
CA GLU A 164 4.88 19.98 -13.21
C GLU A 164 3.68 19.03 -13.03
N VAL A 165 3.93 17.73 -12.85
CA VAL A 165 2.88 16.71 -12.59
C VAL A 165 3.23 15.89 -11.34
N ASP A 166 2.25 15.65 -10.48
CA ASP A 166 2.42 14.79 -9.30
C ASP A 166 2.16 13.30 -9.66
N PRO A 167 2.87 12.33 -9.05
CA PRO A 167 2.63 10.90 -9.29
C PRO A 167 1.17 10.47 -9.05
N SER A 168 0.47 11.14 -8.12
CA SER A 168 -0.93 10.86 -7.82
C SER A 168 -1.93 11.37 -8.85
N GLU A 169 -1.49 12.20 -9.80
CA GLU A 169 -2.32 12.61 -10.93
C GLU A 169 -2.33 11.56 -12.04
N LEU A 170 -1.24 10.77 -12.13
CA LEU A 170 -1.08 9.73 -13.15
C LEU A 170 -1.45 8.32 -12.66
N PHE A 171 -1.27 8.07 -11.36
CA PHE A 171 -1.41 6.74 -10.78
C PHE A 171 -2.12 6.77 -9.43
N ASP A 172 -3.07 5.84 -9.24
CA ASP A 172 -3.70 5.61 -7.93
C ASP A 172 -3.03 4.44 -7.20
N VAL A 173 -3.11 4.45 -5.87
CA VAL A 173 -2.68 3.33 -5.02
C VAL A 173 -3.81 2.95 -4.08
N ILE A 174 -4.37 1.76 -4.32
CA ILE A 174 -5.56 1.29 -3.62
C ILE A 174 -5.32 -0.03 -2.91
N LEU A 175 -6.04 -0.24 -1.81
CA LEU A 175 -6.18 -1.55 -1.19
C LEU A 175 -7.16 -2.39 -2.00
N VAL A 176 -6.84 -3.67 -2.15
CA VAL A 176 -7.67 -4.66 -2.84
C VAL A 176 -7.85 -5.90 -1.96
N ASP A 177 -9.02 -6.54 -2.09
CA ASP A 177 -9.40 -7.78 -1.37
C ASP A 177 -8.86 -9.03 -2.09
#